data_AF-A0A3C2E6R4-F1
#
_entry.id   AF-A0A3C2E6R4-F1
#
_cell.length_a   1.000
_cell.length_b   1.000
_cell.length_c   1.000
_cell.angle_alpha   90.00
_cell.angle_beta   90.00
_cell.angle_gamma   90.00
#
_symmetry.space_group_name_H-M   'P 1'
#
loop_
_entity.id
_entity.type
_entity.pdbx_description
1 polymer ?
#
loop_
_entity_poly.entity_id
_entity_poly.type
_entity_poly.pdbx_seq_one_letter_code
_entity_poly.pdbx_strand_id
1 'polypeptide(L)'
;VAGGLRPAALQRELVRERRSLDQLVNRLANCGQTRSRERGKDLAALSARLGSVNFKSVLGRGFALVRDDQGALVRSGSNLKSGQSVSIEFADTRRNAVIDGGGPAPKRTPRRSPDIKPGSAKQGSLF
;
A
#
# COMPACT_ATOMS: atom_id res chain seq x y z
N VAL A 1 -73.65 24.88 -8.28
CA VAL A 1 -72.78 25.43 -7.20
C VAL A 1 -71.38 25.57 -7.75
N ALA A 2 -71.01 26.77 -8.22
CA ALA A 2 -69.70 27.01 -8.80
C ALA A 2 -68.69 27.26 -7.67
N GLY A 3 -67.88 26.24 -7.36
CA GLY A 3 -66.76 26.37 -6.43
C GLY A 3 -65.66 27.23 -7.07
N GLY A 4 -65.77 28.55 -6.91
CA GLY A 4 -64.82 29.50 -7.48
C GLY A 4 -63.42 29.25 -6.95
N LEU A 5 -62.52 28.83 -7.83
CA LEU A 5 -61.08 28.81 -7.56
C LEU A 5 -60.65 30.21 -7.17
N ARG A 6 -60.32 30.42 -5.88
CA ARG A 6 -59.78 31.69 -5.38
C ARG A 6 -58.31 31.78 -5.80
N PRO A 7 -57.90 32.73 -6.65
CA PRO A 7 -56.52 32.80 -7.14
C PRO A 7 -55.48 32.87 -6.01
N ALA A 8 -55.82 33.55 -4.91
CA ALA A 8 -54.96 33.65 -3.73
C ALA A 8 -54.73 32.30 -3.02
N ALA A 9 -55.70 31.38 -3.04
CA ALA A 9 -55.53 30.05 -2.43
C ALA A 9 -54.59 29.18 -3.27
N LEU A 10 -54.76 29.20 -4.60
CA LEU A 10 -53.86 28.50 -5.53
C LEU A 10 -52.42 29.01 -5.46
N GLN A 11 -52.23 30.33 -5.34
CA GLN A 11 -50.90 30.91 -5.17
C GLN A 11 -50.22 30.47 -3.87
N ARG A 12 -50.96 30.42 -2.77
CA ARG A 12 -50.43 29.93 -1.48
C ARG A 12 -50.03 28.46 -1.56
N GLU A 13 -50.85 27.63 -2.19
CA GLU A 13 -50.54 26.21 -2.38
C GLU A 13 -49.29 26.02 -3.25
N LEU A 14 -49.18 26.77 -4.36
CA LEU A 14 -47.99 26.75 -5.22
C LEU A 14 -46.71 27.13 -4.47
N VAL A 15 -46.76 28.15 -3.62
CA VAL A 15 -45.60 28.56 -2.80
C VAL A 15 -45.23 27.48 -1.79
N ARG A 16 -46.23 26.81 -1.19
CA ARG A 16 -46.01 25.72 -0.25
C ARG A 16 -45.38 24.50 -0.94
N GLU A 17 -45.92 24.09 -2.06
CA GLU A 17 -45.41 22.96 -2.85
C GLU A 17 -43.99 23.23 -3.36
N ARG A 18 -43.72 24.46 -3.84
CA ARG A 18 -42.35 24.87 -4.22
C ARG A 18 -41.37 24.75 -3.06
N ARG A 19 -41.72 25.25 -1.87
CA ARG A 19 -40.86 25.10 -0.68
C ARG A 19 -40.64 23.64 -0.30
N SER A 20 -41.67 22.81 -0.42
CA SER A 20 -41.57 21.37 -0.15
C SER A 20 -40.60 20.69 -1.12
N LEU A 21 -40.72 21.00 -2.42
CA LEU A 21 -39.82 20.52 -3.47
C LEU A 21 -38.38 20.99 -3.23
N ASP A 22 -38.17 22.27 -2.93
CA ASP A 22 -36.84 22.82 -2.65
C ASP A 22 -36.18 22.11 -1.46
N GLN A 23 -36.95 21.82 -0.41
CA GLN A 23 -36.46 21.06 0.73
C GLN A 23 -36.07 19.62 0.35
N LEU A 24 -36.88 18.93 -0.45
CA LEU A 24 -36.60 17.57 -0.90
C LEU A 24 -35.36 17.52 -1.81
N VAL A 25 -35.23 18.46 -2.74
CA VAL A 25 -34.08 18.57 -3.65
C VAL A 25 -32.80 18.81 -2.86
N ASN A 26 -32.82 19.75 -1.91
CA ASN A 26 -31.66 20.03 -1.06
C ASN A 26 -31.27 18.81 -0.20
N ARG A 27 -32.24 18.10 0.37
CA ARG A 27 -31.97 16.87 1.13
C ARG A 27 -31.39 15.77 0.24
N LEU A 28 -31.92 15.58 -0.97
CA LEU A 28 -31.43 14.58 -1.91
C LEU A 28 -29.98 14.88 -2.33
N ALA A 29 -29.67 16.14 -2.65
CA ALA A 29 -28.32 16.57 -3.00
C ALA A 29 -27.33 16.31 -1.85
N ASN A 30 -27.70 16.72 -0.63
CA ASN A 30 -26.85 16.52 0.56
C ASN A 30 -26.65 15.04 0.90
N CYS A 31 -27.71 14.23 0.87
CA CYS A 31 -27.63 12.79 1.09
C CYS A 31 -26.75 12.10 0.04
N GLY A 32 -26.92 12.47 -1.24
CA GLY A 32 -26.12 11.94 -2.33
C GLY A 32 -24.64 12.28 -2.19
N GLN A 33 -24.33 13.52 -1.82
CA GLN A 33 -22.95 13.97 -1.63
C GLN A 33 -22.29 13.28 -0.43
N THR A 34 -22.97 13.17 0.70
CA THR A 34 -22.47 12.47 1.90
C THR A 34 -22.22 11.00 1.60
N ARG A 35 -23.18 10.31 0.97
CA ARG A 35 -23.04 8.89 0.62
C ARG A 35 -21.88 8.66 -0.34
N SER A 36 -21.68 9.54 -1.32
CA SER A 36 -20.55 9.45 -2.25
C SER A 36 -19.21 9.63 -1.54
N ARG A 37 -19.13 10.58 -0.59
CA ARG A 37 -17.93 10.81 0.22
C ARG A 37 -17.60 9.61 1.11
N GLU A 38 -18.60 9.02 1.76
CA GLU A 38 -18.42 7.81 2.58
C GLU A 38 -17.89 6.65 1.75
N ARG A 39 -18.50 6.37 0.59
CA ARG A 39 -18.01 5.33 -0.33
C ARG A 39 -16.59 5.59 -0.81
N GLY A 40 -16.24 6.86 -1.09
CA GLY A 40 -14.88 7.23 -1.44
C GLY A 40 -13.88 6.94 -0.33
N LYS A 41 -14.23 7.22 0.93
CA LYS A 41 -13.40 6.90 2.11
C LYS A 41 -13.24 5.40 2.29
N ASP A 42 -14.31 4.62 2.14
CA ASP A 42 -14.28 3.16 2.24
C ASP A 42 -13.34 2.56 1.18
N LEU A 43 -13.47 3.02 -0.07
CA LEU A 43 -12.60 2.58 -1.18
C LEU A 43 -11.13 2.95 -0.94
N ALA A 44 -10.86 4.16 -0.42
CA ALA A 44 -9.51 4.57 -0.07
C ALA A 44 -8.91 3.70 1.06
N ALA A 45 -9.70 3.39 2.09
CA ALA A 45 -9.28 2.53 3.20
C ALA A 45 -9.01 1.09 2.73
N LEU A 46 -9.87 0.54 1.86
CA LEU A 46 -9.66 -0.77 1.25
C LEU A 46 -8.42 -0.79 0.36
N SER A 47 -8.18 0.27 -0.41
CA SER A 47 -6.98 0.41 -1.25
C SER A 47 -5.70 0.46 -0.40
N ALA A 48 -5.72 1.20 0.71
CA ALA A 48 -4.60 1.25 1.65
C ALA A 48 -4.32 -0.11 2.31
N ARG A 49 -5.38 -0.84 2.70
CA ARG A 49 -5.27 -2.23 3.22
C ARG A 49 -4.73 -3.19 2.17
N LEU A 50 -5.19 -3.08 0.92
CA LEU A 50 -4.62 -3.87 -0.17
C LEU A 50 -3.14 -3.53 -0.36
N GLY A 51 -2.75 -2.25 -0.30
CA GLY A 51 -1.35 -1.83 -0.37
C GLY A 51 -0.46 -2.41 0.72
N SER A 52 -0.97 -2.61 1.94
CA SER A 52 -0.19 -3.18 3.05
C SER A 52 -0.02 -4.70 2.94
N VAL A 53 -0.99 -5.40 2.35
CA VAL A 53 -0.94 -6.86 2.13
C VAL A 53 -0.30 -7.21 0.77
N ASN A 54 -0.18 -6.25 -0.14
CA ASN A 54 0.41 -6.46 -1.45
C ASN A 54 1.94 -6.54 -1.36
N PHE A 55 2.48 -7.72 -1.66
CA PHE A 55 3.89 -8.07 -1.73
C PHE A 55 4.76 -7.08 -2.55
N LYS A 56 4.17 -6.30 -3.47
CA LYS A 56 4.86 -5.25 -4.21
C LYS A 56 5.49 -4.17 -3.32
N SER A 57 4.85 -3.84 -2.20
CA SER A 57 5.38 -2.88 -1.22
C SER A 57 6.64 -3.41 -0.52
N VAL A 58 6.77 -4.74 -0.43
CA VAL A 58 7.95 -5.42 0.11
C VAL A 58 9.05 -5.48 -0.95
N LEU A 59 8.72 -5.80 -2.20
CA LEU A 59 9.68 -5.78 -3.31
C LEU A 59 10.36 -4.40 -3.48
N GLY A 60 9.61 -3.31 -3.35
CA GLY A 60 10.14 -1.95 -3.45
C GLY A 60 11.14 -1.54 -2.35
N ARG A 61 11.19 -2.27 -1.22
CA ARG A 61 12.14 -2.03 -0.11
C ARG A 61 13.42 -2.86 -0.23
N GLY A 62 13.65 -3.50 -1.38
CA GLY A 62 14.85 -4.29 -1.65
C GLY A 62 14.73 -5.78 -1.31
N PHE A 63 13.50 -6.29 -1.14
CA PHE A 63 13.25 -7.72 -1.03
C PHE A 63 13.04 -8.33 -2.42
N ALA A 64 13.35 -9.62 -2.57
CA ALA A 64 13.18 -10.36 -3.81
C ALA A 64 12.36 -11.62 -3.58
N LEU A 65 11.46 -11.94 -4.50
CA LEU A 65 10.57 -13.09 -4.40
C LEU A 65 11.10 -14.21 -5.28
N VAL A 66 11.48 -15.33 -4.66
CA VAL A 66 12.10 -16.47 -5.35
C VAL A 66 11.03 -17.51 -5.65
N ARG A 67 10.91 -17.89 -6.93
CA ARG A 67 10.05 -18.97 -7.40
C ARG A 67 10.88 -20.12 -7.95
N ASP A 68 10.39 -21.34 -7.79
CA ASP A 68 10.99 -22.51 -8.42
C ASP A 68 10.68 -22.57 -9.93
N ASP A 69 11.14 -23.63 -10.58
CA ASP A 69 10.91 -23.95 -11.98
C ASP A 69 9.43 -24.17 -12.33
N GLN A 70 8.62 -24.58 -11.35
CA GLN A 70 7.17 -24.76 -11.46
C GLN A 70 6.39 -23.47 -11.15
N GLY A 71 7.08 -22.38 -10.79
CA GLY A 71 6.49 -21.09 -10.45
C GLY A 71 5.94 -21.00 -9.03
N ALA A 72 6.17 -21.99 -8.16
CA ALA A 72 5.77 -21.97 -6.76
C ALA A 72 6.73 -21.11 -5.91
N LEU A 73 6.18 -20.45 -4.89
CA LEU A 73 6.94 -19.56 -4.01
C LEU A 73 7.85 -20.38 -3.07
N VAL A 74 9.16 -20.11 -3.13
CA VAL A 74 10.13 -20.73 -2.24
C VAL A 74 10.25 -19.89 -0.96
N ARG A 75 9.66 -20.40 0.13
CA ARG A 75 9.69 -19.73 1.45
C ARG A 75 10.92 -20.08 2.29
N SER A 76 11.59 -21.19 2.00
CA SER A 76 12.81 -21.64 2.69
C SER A 76 13.84 -22.12 1.68
N GLY A 77 15.06 -21.60 1.78
CA GLY A 77 16.19 -22.02 0.94
C GLY A 77 16.64 -23.46 1.18
N SER A 78 16.22 -24.10 2.28
CA SER A 78 16.52 -25.50 2.57
C SER A 78 15.96 -26.48 1.54
N ASN A 79 14.90 -26.08 0.83
CA ASN A 79 14.22 -26.93 -0.14
C ASN A 79 14.82 -26.79 -1.56
N LEU A 80 15.76 -25.87 -1.75
CA LEU A 80 16.41 -25.65 -3.05
C LEU A 80 17.64 -26.55 -3.16
N LYS A 81 17.80 -27.16 -4.34
CA LYS A 81 18.97 -27.98 -4.68
C LYS A 81 20.00 -27.16 -5.44
N SER A 82 21.28 -27.51 -5.29
CA SER A 82 22.34 -26.97 -6.15
C SER A 82 22.04 -27.31 -7.62
N GLY A 83 22.21 -26.35 -8.51
CA GLY A 83 21.89 -26.47 -9.92
C GLY A 83 20.41 -26.23 -10.27
N GLN A 84 19.55 -26.00 -9.27
CA GLN A 84 18.13 -25.71 -9.55
C GLN A 84 17.97 -24.31 -10.15
N SER A 85 17.25 -24.22 -11.27
CA SER A 85 16.85 -22.95 -11.86
C SER A 85 15.70 -22.35 -11.06
N VAL A 86 15.85 -21.09 -10.68
CA VAL A 86 14.85 -20.31 -9.95
C VAL A 86 14.60 -19.00 -10.68
N SER A 87 13.42 -18.44 -10.46
CA SER A 87 13.05 -17.15 -10.99
C SER A 87 12.93 -16.16 -9.84
N ILE A 88 13.71 -15.08 -9.89
CA ILE A 88 13.75 -14.04 -8.89
C ILE A 88 12.97 -12.83 -9.44
N GLU A 89 11.92 -12.45 -8.74
CA GLU A 89 11.09 -11.29 -9.05
C GLU A 89 11.48 -10.14 -8.13
N PHE A 90 11.94 -9.04 -8.75
CA PHE A 90 12.21 -7.76 -8.11
C PHE A 90 11.03 -6.80 -8.34
N ALA A 91 11.08 -5.60 -7.77
CA ALA A 91 10.03 -4.60 -7.93
C ALA A 91 9.84 -4.14 -9.38
N ASP A 92 10.92 -4.17 -10.16
CA ASP A 92 11.01 -3.66 -11.53
C ASP A 92 11.01 -4.78 -12.57
N THR A 93 11.76 -5.85 -12.31
CA THR A 93 12.08 -6.87 -13.31
C THR A 93 12.14 -8.28 -12.72
N ARG A 94 11.93 -9.27 -13.58
CA ARG A 94 12.08 -10.69 -13.25
C ARG A 94 13.34 -11.22 -13.92
N ARG A 95 14.18 -11.93 -13.16
CA ARG A 95 15.42 -12.55 -13.66
C ARG A 95 15.49 -14.02 -13.28
N ASN A 96 16.09 -14.82 -14.14
CA ASN A 96 16.37 -16.22 -13.84
C ASN A 96 17.75 -16.33 -13.18
N ALA A 97 17.86 -17.23 -12.21
CA ALA A 97 19.09 -17.54 -11.51
C ALA A 97 19.21 -19.04 -11.29
N VAL A 98 20.42 -19.53 -11.07
CA VAL A 98 20.67 -20.92 -10.70
C VAL A 98 21.20 -20.93 -9.27
N ILE A 99 20.64 -21.78 -8.42
CA ILE A 99 21.08 -21.93 -7.04
C ILE A 99 22.41 -22.67 -7.03
N ASP A 100 23.42 -22.07 -6.41
CA ASP A 100 24.72 -22.68 -6.18
C ASP A 100 24.87 -23.09 -4.71
N GLY A 101 25.70 -24.10 -4.43
CA GLY A 101 26.02 -24.58 -3.09
C GLY A 101 24.94 -25.48 -2.46
N GLY A 102 25.01 -26.78 -2.73
CA GLY A 102 24.18 -27.82 -2.12
C GLY A 102 24.69 -28.39 -0.80
N GLY A 103 25.43 -27.61 -0.01
CA GLY A 103 26.05 -28.05 1.23
C GLY A 103 26.01 -26.98 2.32
N PRO A 104 26.15 -27.35 3.60
CA PRO A 104 26.09 -26.41 4.71
C PRO A 104 27.09 -25.27 4.48
N ALA A 105 26.60 -24.03 4.55
CA ALA A 105 27.41 -22.85 4.28
C ALA A 105 28.70 -22.90 5.12
N PRO A 106 29.88 -22.66 4.52
CA PRO A 106 31.10 -22.54 5.29
C PRO A 106 30.89 -21.38 6.29
N LYS A 107 31.05 -21.66 7.59
CA LYS A 107 31.06 -20.63 8.63
C LYS A 107 32.11 -19.60 8.24
N ARG A 108 31.66 -18.44 7.73
CA ARG A 108 32.53 -17.30 7.48
C ARG A 108 33.07 -16.85 8.82
N THR A 109 34.35 -17.12 9.07
CA THR A 109 35.07 -16.50 10.17
C THR A 109 35.03 -14.98 9.94
N PRO A 110 34.60 -14.18 10.94
CA PRO A 110 34.61 -12.74 10.79
C PRO A 110 36.06 -12.30 10.54
N ARG A 111 36.29 -11.65 9.40
CA ARG A 111 37.58 -11.08 9.06
C ARG A 111 37.87 -10.00 10.12
N ARG A 112 38.88 -10.22 10.96
CA ARG A 112 39.35 -9.22 11.94
C ARG A 112 39.59 -7.91 11.19
N SER A 113 38.85 -6.88 11.56
CA SER A 113 39.16 -5.50 11.18
C SER A 113 40.58 -5.19 11.68
N PRO A 114 41.43 -4.54 10.87
CA PRO A 114 42.76 -4.16 11.33
C PRO A 114 42.65 -3.17 12.48
N ASP A 115 43.31 -3.50 13.58
CA ASP A 115 43.40 -2.71 14.80
C ASP A 115 44.19 -1.42 14.50
N ILE A 116 43.49 -0.29 14.40
CA ILE A 116 44.13 1.02 14.30
C ILE A 116 44.59 1.38 15.71
N LYS A 117 45.86 1.11 16.00
CA LYS A 117 46.51 1.63 17.21
C LYS A 117 46.49 3.16 17.15
N PRO A 118 45.87 3.88 18.09
CA PRO A 118 46.01 5.32 18.17
C PRO A 118 47.47 5.64 18.53
N GLY A 119 48.13 6.37 17.63
CA GLY A 119 49.50 6.83 17.81
C GLY A 119 49.65 7.70 19.04
N SER A 120 50.77 7.52 19.74
CA SER A 120 51.22 8.29 20.89
C SER A 120 51.10 9.81 20.67
N ALA A 121 50.19 10.45 21.40
CA ALA A 121 50.25 11.89 21.61
C ALA A 121 51.51 12.19 22.45
N LYS A 122 52.56 12.67 21.79
CA LYS A 122 53.67 13.38 22.42
C LYS A 122 53.10 14.64 23.09
N GLN A 123 52.78 14.54 24.38
CA GLN A 123 52.53 15.69 25.23
C GLN A 123 53.88 16.35 25.52
N GLY A 124 54.17 17.41 24.77
CA GLY A 124 55.38 18.20 24.91
C GLY A 124 55.45 18.84 26.29
N SER A 125 56.62 18.71 26.92
CA SER A 125 57.05 19.58 28.00
C SER A 125 57.18 21.00 27.48
N LEU A 126 56.40 21.92 28.03
CA LEU A 126 56.67 23.35 27.97
C LEU A 126 56.79 23.83 29.41
N PHE A 127 58.01 24.30 29.70
CA PHE A 127 58.43 25.34 30.64
C PHE A 127 57.36 25.92 31.57
#